data_AF-A0A7Z8RU15-F1
#
_entry.id   AF-A0A7Z8RU15-F1
#
_cell.length_a   1.000
_cell.length_b   1.000
_cell.length_c   1.000
_cell.angle_alpha   90.00
_cell.angle_beta   90.00
_cell.angle_gamma   90.00
#
_symmetry.space_group_name_H-M   'P 1'
#
loop_
_entity.id
_entity.type
_entity.pdbx_description
1 polymer ?
#
loop_
_entity_poly.entity_id
_entity_poly.type
_entity_poly.pdbx_seq_one_letter_code
_entity_poly.pdbx_strand_id
1 'polypeptide(L)'
;MEVHKAITAHSRKQNESVKACLQLDAQREAAIEAAVSLASKGKEFSVDIINVVTKQINDLAKNGVTLQRKFVTEEMVMEYVSRLQEKEGR
;
A
#
# COMPACT_ATOMS: atom_id res chain seq x y z
N MET A 1 -25.63 0.13 -34.32
CA MET A 1 -25.70 -0.13 -32.86
C MET A 1 -24.29 -0.34 -32.33
N GLU A 2 -24.02 0.16 -31.12
CA GLU A 2 -22.73 0.68 -30.64
C GLU A 2 -21.84 -0.36 -29.94
N VAL A 3 -21.06 -1.13 -30.69
CA VAL A 3 -20.00 -1.99 -30.10
C VAL A 3 -18.77 -1.18 -29.65
N HIS A 4 -18.54 0.01 -30.23
CA HIS A 4 -17.36 0.82 -29.94
C HIS A 4 -17.41 1.57 -28.59
N LYS A 5 -18.60 1.82 -28.01
CA LYS A 5 -18.69 2.49 -26.70
C LYS A 5 -18.35 1.57 -25.52
N ALA A 6 -18.64 0.27 -25.63
CA ALA A 6 -18.40 -0.69 -24.55
C ALA A 6 -16.91 -0.92 -24.29
N ILE A 7 -16.08 -0.98 -25.35
CA ILE A 7 -14.63 -1.17 -25.25
C ILE A 7 -13.95 0.07 -24.65
N THR A 8 -14.37 1.27 -25.06
CA THR A 8 -13.80 2.52 -24.53
C THR A 8 -14.11 2.73 -23.06
N ALA A 9 -15.34 2.42 -22.62
CA ALA A 9 -15.71 2.51 -21.20
C ALA A 9 -14.92 1.52 -20.34
N HIS A 10 -14.71 0.30 -20.85
CA HIS A 10 -13.92 -0.73 -20.17
C HIS A 10 -12.44 -0.30 -20.01
N SER A 11 -11.83 0.22 -21.07
CA SER A 11 -10.43 0.66 -21.06
C SER A 11 -10.20 1.89 -20.15
N ARG A 12 -11.14 2.84 -20.12
CA ARG A 12 -11.08 4.00 -19.20
C ARG A 12 -11.21 3.59 -17.74
N LYS A 13 -12.18 2.72 -17.43
CA LYS A 13 -12.44 2.24 -16.06
C LYS A 13 -11.26 1.45 -15.49
N GLN A 14 -10.59 0.65 -16.32
CA GLN A 14 -9.34 -0.01 -15.92
C GLN A 14 -8.23 1.02 -15.65
N ASN A 15 -8.07 2.03 -16.50
CA ASN A 15 -7.02 3.06 -16.32
C ASN A 15 -7.21 3.89 -15.04
N GLU A 16 -8.45 4.27 -14.71
CA GLU A 16 -8.77 4.98 -13.47
C GLU A 16 -8.49 4.11 -12.23
N SER A 17 -8.84 2.83 -12.29
CA SER A 17 -8.64 1.91 -11.17
C SER A 17 -7.16 1.57 -10.97
N VAL A 18 -6.37 1.48 -12.05
CA VAL A 18 -4.90 1.35 -11.99
C VAL A 18 -4.28 2.60 -11.37
N LYS A 19 -4.69 3.80 -11.79
CA LYS A 19 -4.20 5.06 -11.20
C LYS A 19 -4.52 5.15 -9.70
N ALA A 20 -5.73 4.77 -9.30
CA ALA A 20 -6.12 4.74 -7.89
C ALA A 20 -5.27 3.76 -7.09
N CYS A 21 -4.98 2.56 -7.63
CA CYS A 21 -4.07 1.61 -6.99
C CYS A 21 -2.68 2.20 -6.79
N LEU A 22 -2.10 2.82 -7.83
CA LEU A 22 -0.77 3.45 -7.75
C LEU A 22 -0.72 4.55 -6.68
N GLN A 23 -1.77 5.37 -6.57
CA GLN A 23 -1.84 6.41 -5.54
C GLN A 23 -1.95 5.84 -4.13
N LEU A 24 -2.67 4.73 -3.95
CA LEU A 24 -2.78 4.05 -2.66
C LEU A 24 -1.49 3.32 -2.31
N ASP A 25 -0.78 2.73 -3.27
CA ASP A 25 0.54 2.13 -3.02
C ASP A 25 1.54 3.20 -2.56
N ALA A 26 1.58 4.37 -3.21
CA ALA A 26 2.44 5.48 -2.77
C ALA A 26 2.10 5.97 -1.35
N GLN A 27 0.81 6.04 -1.00
CA GLN A 27 0.38 6.38 0.36
C GLN A 27 0.79 5.31 1.38
N ARG A 28 0.67 4.03 1.01
CA ARG A 28 1.08 2.90 1.84
C ARG A 28 2.59 2.93 2.09
N GLU A 29 3.39 3.21 1.06
CA GLU A 29 4.84 3.34 1.16
C GLU A 29 5.24 4.50 2.08
N ALA A 30 4.67 5.69 1.89
CA ALA A 30 4.91 6.83 2.77
C ALA A 30 4.53 6.56 4.23
N ALA A 31 3.42 5.85 4.47
CA ALA A 31 3.00 5.47 5.82
C ALA A 31 3.96 4.45 6.47
N ILE A 32 4.47 3.49 5.69
CA ILE A 32 5.48 2.54 6.15
C ILE A 32 6.78 3.27 6.51
N GLU A 33 7.26 4.17 5.65
CA GLU A 33 8.46 4.96 5.92
C GLU A 33 8.32 5.80 7.19
N ALA A 34 7.17 6.44 7.40
CA ALA A 34 6.89 7.19 8.61
C ALA A 34 6.93 6.30 9.85
N ALA A 35 6.28 5.13 9.80
CA ALA A 35 6.29 4.16 10.90
C ALA A 35 7.70 3.66 11.23
N VAL A 36 8.48 3.29 10.20
CA VAL A 36 9.87 2.86 10.34
C VAL A 36 10.74 3.99 10.92
N SER A 37 10.56 5.23 10.47
CA SER A 37 11.31 6.39 10.98
C SER A 37 11.00 6.71 12.44
N LEU A 38 9.75 6.52 12.87
CA LEU A 38 9.36 6.69 14.27
C LEU A 38 9.90 5.55 15.13
N ALA A 39 9.73 4.32 14.68
CA ALA A 39 10.22 3.11 15.35
C ALA A 39 11.75 3.14 15.52
N SER A 40 12.51 3.55 14.49
CA SER A 40 13.98 3.64 14.57
C SER A 40 14.47 4.71 15.55
N LYS A 41 13.62 5.70 15.86
CA LYS A 41 13.86 6.73 16.88
C LYS A 41 13.35 6.32 18.27
N GLY A 42 12.83 5.10 18.43
CA GLY A 42 12.21 4.64 19.68
C GLY A 42 10.93 5.37 20.04
N LYS A 43 10.26 6.01 19.07
CA LYS A 43 8.97 6.68 19.28
C LYS A 43 7.82 5.72 19.03
N GLU A 44 6.70 6.00 19.68
CA GLU A 44 5.43 5.33 19.37
C GLU A 44 5.06 5.57 17.89
N PHE A 45 4.67 4.50 17.22
CA PHE A 45 4.22 4.50 15.84
C PHE A 45 2.94 3.67 15.75
N SER A 46 2.22 3.77 14.63
CA SER A 46 1.03 2.98 14.39
C SER A 46 1.04 2.40 13.00
N VAL A 47 0.53 1.17 12.88
CA VAL A 47 0.30 0.49 11.60
C VAL A 47 -1.14 0.65 11.10
N ASP A 48 -1.99 1.36 11.84
CA ASP A 48 -3.41 1.50 11.51
C ASP A 48 -3.60 2.17 10.14
N ILE A 49 -2.90 3.28 9.90
CA ILE A 49 -2.94 4.00 8.62
C ILE A 49 -2.48 3.10 7.46
N ILE A 50 -1.40 2.33 7.66
CA ILE A 50 -0.88 1.39 6.67
C ILE A 50 -1.94 0.33 6.33
N ASN A 51 -2.65 -0.16 7.35
CA ASN A 51 -3.68 -1.19 7.21
C ASN A 51 -4.99 -0.65 6.62
N VAL A 52 -5.36 0.59 6.92
CA VAL A 52 -6.48 1.28 6.27
C VAL A 52 -6.23 1.39 4.77
N VAL A 53 -5.06 1.84 4.35
CA VAL A 53 -4.69 1.94 2.93
C VAL A 53 -4.60 0.56 2.28
N THR A 54 -4.01 -0.42 2.98
CA THR A 54 -3.95 -1.82 2.51
C THR A 54 -5.35 -2.40 2.28
N LYS A 55 -6.30 -2.09 3.16
CA LYS A 55 -7.70 -2.49 2.99
C LYS A 55 -8.32 -1.87 1.75
N GLN A 56 -8.11 -0.57 1.52
CA GLN A 56 -8.60 0.12 0.32
C GLN A 56 -8.05 -0.52 -0.96
N ILE A 57 -6.76 -0.85 -0.99
CA ILE A 57 -6.15 -1.55 -2.13
C ILE A 57 -6.76 -2.94 -2.31
N ASN A 58 -6.95 -3.69 -1.22
CA ASN A 58 -7.55 -5.03 -1.26
C ASN A 58 -9.01 -4.99 -1.72
N ASP A 59 -9.76 -3.96 -1.39
CA ASP A 59 -11.13 -3.76 -1.87
C ASP A 59 -11.16 -3.43 -3.37
N LEU A 60 -10.17 -2.69 -3.90
CA LEU A 60 -10.00 -2.51 -5.34
C LEU A 60 -9.58 -3.83 -6.04
N ALA A 61 -8.75 -4.65 -5.38
CA ALA A 61 -8.30 -5.95 -5.88
C ALA A 61 -9.45 -6.96 -6.02
N LYS A 62 -10.44 -6.94 -5.11
CA LYS A 62 -11.65 -7.79 -5.21
C LYS A 62 -12.43 -7.58 -6.50
N ASN A 63 -12.34 -6.38 -7.10
CA ASN A 63 -12.98 -6.06 -8.37
C ASN A 63 -12.16 -6.49 -9.60
N GLY A 64 -11.07 -7.26 -9.41
CA GLY A 64 -10.26 -7.84 -10.47
C GLY A 64 -9.24 -6.90 -11.12
N VAL A 65 -9.01 -5.72 -10.52
CA VAL A 65 -8.11 -4.70 -11.08
C VAL A 65 -6.65 -4.92 -10.66
N THR A 66 -6.42 -5.48 -9.46
CA THR A 66 -5.09 -5.50 -8.82
C THR A 66 -4.95 -6.72 -7.89
N LEU A 67 -3.73 -7.03 -7.45
CA LEU A 67 -3.45 -8.09 -6.48
C LEU A 67 -3.73 -7.64 -5.04
N GLN A 68 -4.06 -8.57 -4.15
CA GLN A 68 -4.20 -8.26 -2.72
C GLN A 68 -2.81 -8.10 -2.07
N ARG A 69 -2.69 -7.19 -1.11
CA ARG A 69 -1.52 -6.97 -0.26
C ARG A 69 -1.76 -7.49 1.16
N LYS A 70 -0.67 -7.88 1.81
CA LYS A 70 -0.67 -8.31 3.21
C LYS A 70 -0.80 -7.10 4.15
N PHE A 71 -1.59 -7.25 5.20
CA PHE A 71 -1.63 -6.32 6.33
C PHE A 71 -0.29 -6.33 7.09
N VAL A 72 0.05 -5.18 7.66
CA VAL A 72 1.29 -4.95 8.41
C VAL A 72 0.98 -4.97 9.91
N THR A 73 1.86 -5.58 10.69
CA THR A 73 1.81 -5.59 12.16
C THR A 73 2.97 -4.77 12.69
N GLU A 74 2.85 -4.31 13.94
CA GLU A 74 3.93 -3.57 14.61
C GLU A 74 5.20 -4.40 14.70
N GLU A 75 5.07 -5.71 14.96
CA GLU A 75 6.18 -6.66 14.96
C GLU A 75 6.95 -6.65 13.62
N MET A 76 6.25 -6.67 12.48
CA MET A 76 6.89 -6.63 11.16
C MET A 76 7.71 -5.34 10.96
N VAL A 77 7.23 -4.20 11.49
CA VAL A 77 7.96 -2.92 11.43
C VAL A 77 9.18 -2.96 12.36
N MET A 78 9.02 -3.44 13.59
CA MET A 78 10.10 -3.53 14.57
C MET A 78 11.21 -4.47 14.11
N GLU A 79 10.88 -5.65 13.58
CA GLU A 79 11.87 -6.55 13.01
C GLU A 79 12.65 -5.90 11.86
N TYR A 80 11.95 -5.17 10.98
CA TYR A 80 12.58 -4.49 9.86
C TYR A 80 13.55 -3.41 10.33
N VAL A 81 13.14 -2.59 11.31
CA VAL A 81 13.98 -1.56 11.93
C VAL A 81 15.19 -2.20 12.62
N SER A 82 15.01 -3.29 13.38
CA SER A 82 16.10 -4.01 14.03
C SER A 82 17.14 -4.48 13.02
N ARG A 83 16.69 -5.08 11.90
CA ARG A 83 17.58 -5.51 10.81
C ARG A 83 18.33 -4.35 10.14
N LEU A 84 17.70 -3.17 10.04
CA LEU A 84 18.34 -1.98 9.50
C LEU A 84 19.45 -1.47 10.43
N GLN A 85 19.17 -1.37 11.73
CA GLN A 85 20.15 -0.91 12.73
C GLN A 85 21.36 -1.85 12.84
N GLU A 86 21.14 -3.17 12.76
CA GLU A 86 22.23 -4.16 12.70
C GLU A 86 23.12 -4.02 11.46
N LYS A 87 22.55 -3.54 10.35
CA LYS A 87 23.26 -3.36 9.08
C LYS A 87 24.01 -2.02 9.01
N GLU A 88 23.48 -0.96 9.62
CA GLU A 88 24.15 0.35 9.70
C GLU A 88 25.26 0.39 10.76
N GLY A 89 25.18 -0.47 11.79
CA GLY A 89 26.20 -0.59 12.83
C GLY A 89 27.42 -1.46 12.48
N ARG A 90 27.52 -1.97 11.25
CA ARG A 90 28.67 -2.73 10.72
C ARG A 90 29.43 -1.93 9.68
#